data_AF-A0A853IEB6-F1
#
_entry.id   AF-A0A853IEB6-F1
#
_cell.length_a   1.000
_cell.length_b   1.000
_cell.length_c   1.000
_cell.angle_alpha   90.00
_cell.angle_beta   90.00
_cell.angle_gamma   90.00
#
_symmetry.space_group_name_H-M   'P 1'
#
loop_
_entity.id
_entity.type
_entity.pdbx_description
1 polymer ?
#
loop_
_entity_poly.entity_id
_entity_poly.type
_entity_poly.pdbx_seq_one_letter_code
_entity_poly.pdbx_strand_id
1 'polypeptide(L)' 'MTTLNTVELDGNELFYIDKKNYEVRINGEDRTKKIREALGI' A
#
# COMPACT_ATOMS: atom_id res chain seq x y z
N MET A 1 9.42 -1.93 -14.35
CA MET A 1 9.18 -0.53 -13.98
C MET A 1 8.29 -0.53 -12.75
N THR A 2 8.83 -0.17 -11.59
CA THR A 2 8.10 -0.22 -10.29
C THR A 2 7.40 1.12 -10.10
N THR A 3 6.07 1.13 -10.07
CA THR A 3 5.31 2.37 -9.80
C THR A 3 4.95 2.40 -8.33
N LEU A 4 5.61 3.31 -7.60
CA LEU A 4 5.29 3.69 -6.23
C LEU A 4 4.47 4.98 -6.29
N ASN A 5 3.25 4.96 -5.78
CA ASN A 5 2.43 6.17 -5.68
C ASN A 5 2.10 6.42 -4.20
N THR A 6 2.57 7.56 -3.69
CA THR A 6 2.26 8.03 -2.33
C THR A 6 1.54 9.36 -2.42
N VAL A 7 0.45 9.50 -1.67
CA VAL A 7 -0.27 10.77 -1.46
C VAL A 7 -0.14 11.15 0.00
N GLU A 8 0.41 12.32 0.25
CA GLU A 8 0.58 12.90 1.59
C GLU A 8 -0.31 14.12 1.76
N LEU A 9 -0.88 14.28 2.95
CA LEU A 9 -1.60 15.49 3.37
C LEU A 9 -1.10 15.91 4.75
N ASP A 10 -0.69 17.17 4.88
CA ASP A 10 -0.12 17.73 6.12
C ASP A 10 1.01 16.87 6.72
N GLY A 11 1.82 16.25 5.87
CA GLY A 11 2.93 15.37 6.26
C GLY A 11 2.53 13.96 6.71
N ASN A 12 1.24 13.59 6.60
CA ASN A 12 0.76 12.25 6.88
C ASN A 12 0.51 11.47 5.56
N GLU A 13 0.96 10.21 5.51
CA GLU A 13 0.66 9.28 4.41
C GLU A 13 -0.85 8.99 4.40
N LEU A 14 -1.59 9.50 3.40
CA LEU A 14 -3.00 9.18 3.21
C LEU A 14 -3.18 7.89 2.41
N PHE A 15 -2.44 7.76 1.32
CA PHE A 15 -2.49 6.61 0.42
C PHE A 15 -1.11 6.19 -0.03
N TYR A 16 -0.87 4.88 -0.01
CA TYR A 16 0.32 4.25 -0.54
C TYR A 16 -0.08 3.07 -1.41
N ILE A 17 0.49 2.99 -2.60
CA ILE A 17 0.28 1.87 -3.52
C ILE A 17 1.62 1.38 -4.05
N ASP A 18 1.94 0.13 -3.74
CA ASP A 18 3.03 -0.64 -4.34
C ASP A 18 2.46 -1.81 -5.14
N LYS A 19 2.48 -1.67 -6.46
CA LYS A 19 1.98 -2.69 -7.38
C LYS A 19 2.85 -3.94 -7.45
N LYS A 20 4.15 -3.83 -7.13
CA LYS A 20 5.07 -4.98 -7.18
C LYS A 20 4.82 -5.90 -6.00
N ASN A 21 4.60 -5.32 -4.83
CA ASN A 21 4.38 -6.05 -3.58
C ASN A 21 2.89 -6.26 -3.27
N TYR A 22 1.98 -5.84 -4.15
CA TYR A 22 0.52 -5.86 -3.93
C TYR A 22 0.12 -5.22 -2.59
N GLU A 23 0.79 -4.14 -2.23
CA GLU A 23 0.60 -3.45 -0.97
C GLU A 23 -0.18 -2.17 -1.18
N VAL A 24 -1.27 -2.02 -0.44
CA VAL A 24 -2.03 -0.77 -0.38
C VAL A 24 -2.17 -0.38 1.08
N ARG A 25 -1.60 0.77 1.45
CA ARG A 25 -1.81 1.36 2.78
C ARG A 25 -2.69 2.59 2.67
N ILE A 26 -3.60 2.73 3.63
CA ILE A 26 -4.44 3.92 3.80
C ILE A 26 -4.23 4.41 5.23
N ASN A 27 -3.86 5.68 5.40
CA ASN A 27 -3.49 6.24 6.70
C ASN A 27 -2.45 5.37 7.44
N GLY A 28 -1.45 4.85 6.72
CA GLY A 28 -0.42 3.94 7.25
C GLY A 28 -0.85 2.50 7.53
N GLU A 29 -2.14 2.15 7.41
CA GLU A 29 -2.63 0.79 7.68
C GLU A 29 -2.82 -0.01 6.38
N ASP A 30 -2.19 -1.18 6.33
CA ASP A 30 -2.19 -2.09 5.19
C ASP A 30 -3.54 -2.80 5.00
N ARG A 31 -4.21 -2.43 3.91
CA ARG A 31 -5.54 -2.95 3.53
C ARG A 31 -5.47 -4.25 2.75
N THR A 32 -4.32 -4.61 2.17
CA THR A 32 -4.17 -5.82 1.36
C THR A 32 -3.43 -6.95 2.06
N LYS A 33 -2.99 -6.75 3.31
CA LYS A 33 -2.32 -7.78 4.13
C LYS A 33 -3.04 -9.14 4.10
N LYS A 34 -4.34 -9.17 4.41
CA LYS A 34 -5.14 -10.41 4.42
C LYS A 34 -5.23 -11.08 3.04
N ILE A 35 -5.23 -10.27 1.97
CA ILE A 35 -5.25 -10.77 0.59
C ILE A 35 -3.91 -11.41 0.26
N ARG A 36 -2.79 -10.78 0.64
CA ARG A 36 -1.44 -11.34 0.43
C ARG A 36 -1.24 -12.64 1.21
N GLU A 37 -1.67 -12.67 2.47
CA GLU A 37 -1.69 -13.89 3.29
C GLU A 37 -2.52 -15.01 2.63
N ALA A 38 -3.70 -14.69 2.09
CA ALA A 38 -4.55 -15.67 1.39
C ALA A 38 -3.95 -16.16 0.06
N LEU A 39 -3.18 -15.31 -0.62
CA LEU A 39 -2.48 -15.63 -1.87
C LEU A 39 -1.12 -16.31 -1.65
N GLY A 40 -0.61 -16.32 -0.41
CA GLY A 40 0.70 -16.87 -0.06
C GLY A 40 1.87 -16.06 -0.61
N ILE A 41 1.70 -14.74 -0.75
CA ILE A 41 2.71 -13.79 -1.25
C ILE A 41 3.14 -12.78 -0.19
#